data_AF-A0A257K5T2-F1
#
_entry.id   AF-A0A257K5T2-F1
#
_cell.length_a   1.000
_cell.length_b   1.000
_cell.length_c   1.000
_cell.angle_alpha   90.00
_cell.angle_beta   90.00
_cell.angle_gamma   90.00
#
_symmetry.space_group_name_H-M   'P 1'
#
loop_
_entity.id
_entity.type
_entity.pdbx_description
1 polymer ?
#
loop_
_entity_poly.entity_id
_entity_poly.type
_entity_poly.pdbx_seq_one_letter_code
_entity_poly.pdbx_strand_id
1 'polypeptide(L)'
;MSELLKIKQVDQLTETLALKALDADVVKKANNLSDVNATTARTNLNLYSKTEVDTLVLGARNAFNVADNAGKTALTGLKVTDRVFVNDDGDTKWALYIVTAVTTGTGATSTFKKIADEDLFTNALSAAAVKASYESNADTYAFSGLYKGKLDKITIAANIDLDAVKANASSALANAATAQTTANTANTAAGAAQTSANNANTAAATAQTTANNAATAAAAAQTTANGKEDAFVQATEAFTGLNSPINTDISVTLGHNIKTGFVTMVFVNGLRAKTVTALAGGNTVTFRVPYVIDATDDILITYHY
;
A
#
# COMPACT_ATOMS: atom_id res chain seq x y z
N MET A 1 -65.73 137.31 31.65
CA MET A 1 -65.83 135.90 31.25
C MET A 1 -65.43 135.06 32.45
N SER A 2 -66.37 134.32 33.05
CA SER A 2 -66.16 133.60 34.32
C SER A 2 -65.05 132.56 34.17
N GLU A 3 -64.18 132.43 35.17
CA GLU A 3 -63.17 131.35 35.30
C GLU A 3 -63.77 129.97 35.00
N LEU A 4 -65.02 129.75 35.43
CA LEU A 4 -65.76 128.51 35.21
C LEU A 4 -65.97 128.17 33.73
N LEU A 5 -66.11 129.18 32.86
CA LEU A 5 -66.30 128.99 31.42
C LEU A 5 -64.98 128.62 30.73
N LYS A 6 -63.86 129.18 31.20
CA LYS A 6 -62.52 128.83 30.70
C LYS A 6 -62.14 127.39 31.06
N ILE A 7 -62.44 126.96 32.29
CA ILE A 7 -62.21 125.56 32.73
C ILE A 7 -63.03 124.58 31.86
N LYS A 8 -64.32 124.86 31.64
CA LYS A 8 -65.15 124.03 30.74
C LYS A 8 -64.60 123.95 29.30
N GLN A 9 -64.09 125.05 28.75
CA GLN A 9 -63.49 125.03 27.43
C GLN A 9 -62.17 124.24 27.39
N VAL A 10 -61.35 124.31 28.43
CA VAL A 10 -60.11 123.52 28.55
C VAL A 10 -60.42 122.04 28.70
N ASP A 11 -61.43 121.66 29.49
CA ASP A 11 -61.85 120.27 29.62
C ASP A 11 -62.37 119.71 28.29
N GLN A 12 -63.21 120.47 27.58
CA GLN A 12 -63.69 120.10 26.25
C GLN A 12 -62.55 119.99 25.22
N LEU A 13 -61.57 120.90 25.28
CA LEU A 13 -60.41 120.85 24.40
C LEU A 13 -59.54 119.63 24.69
N THR A 14 -59.37 119.29 25.98
CA THR A 14 -58.62 118.12 26.44
C THR A 14 -59.30 116.82 25.99
N GLU A 15 -60.62 116.73 26.12
CA GLU A 15 -61.42 115.58 25.67
C GLU A 15 -61.36 115.43 24.14
N THR A 16 -61.46 116.54 23.41
CA THR A 16 -61.32 116.55 21.93
C THR A 16 -59.93 116.13 21.48
N LEU A 17 -58.88 116.58 22.18
CA LEU A 17 -57.50 116.18 21.88
C LEU A 17 -57.28 114.69 22.15
N ALA A 18 -57.84 114.16 23.25
CA ALA A 18 -57.75 112.73 23.59
C ALA A 18 -58.45 111.86 22.53
N LEU A 19 -59.64 112.26 22.06
CA LEU A 19 -60.35 111.57 20.97
C LEU A 19 -59.55 111.60 19.66
N LYS A 20 -58.97 112.76 19.29
CA LYS A 20 -58.10 112.86 18.10
C LYS A 20 -56.83 112.02 18.23
N ALA A 21 -56.26 111.90 19.42
CA ALA A 21 -55.11 111.04 19.67
C ALA A 21 -55.47 109.56 19.52
N LEU A 22 -56.65 109.15 20.00
CA LEU A 22 -57.16 107.79 19.84
C LEU A 22 -57.42 107.46 18.36
N ASP A 23 -58.09 108.35 17.62
CA ASP A 23 -58.31 108.20 16.17
C ASP A 23 -56.99 108.08 15.41
N ALA A 24 -56.00 108.91 15.73
CA ALA A 24 -54.68 108.85 15.10
C ALA A 24 -53.96 107.53 15.39
N ASP A 25 -54.08 106.97 16.59
CA ASP A 25 -53.48 105.68 16.95
C ASP A 25 -54.18 104.51 16.27
N VAL A 26 -55.51 104.57 16.13
CA VAL A 26 -56.31 103.62 15.36
C VAL A 26 -55.92 103.64 13.88
N VAL A 27 -55.76 104.83 13.28
CA VAL A 27 -55.33 104.97 11.87
C VAL A 27 -53.90 104.45 11.67
N LYS A 28 -52.97 104.74 12.59
CA LYS A 28 -51.60 104.19 12.53
C LYS A 28 -51.60 102.67 12.64
N LYS A 29 -52.38 102.08 13.56
CA LYS A 29 -52.51 100.62 13.65
C LYS A 29 -53.16 100.02 12.41
N ALA A 30 -54.23 100.63 11.88
CA ALA A 30 -54.90 100.16 10.68
C ALA A 30 -53.97 100.19 9.45
N ASN A 31 -53.22 101.27 9.26
CA ASN A 31 -52.24 101.37 8.17
C ASN A 31 -51.05 100.41 8.36
N ASN A 32 -50.57 100.21 9.59
CA ASN A 32 -49.51 99.24 9.85
C ASN A 32 -49.97 97.78 9.68
N LEU A 33 -51.27 97.51 9.83
CA LEU A 33 -51.85 96.18 9.63
C LEU A 33 -52.34 95.95 8.20
N SER A 34 -52.56 96.99 7.38
CA SER A 34 -53.01 96.82 5.99
C SER A 34 -51.96 96.12 5.11
N ASP A 35 -50.67 96.25 5.45
CA ASP A 35 -49.56 95.59 4.77
C ASP A 35 -49.35 94.12 5.22
N VAL A 36 -50.05 93.67 6.26
CA VAL A 36 -49.89 92.34 6.86
C VAL A 36 -50.99 91.38 6.40
N ASN A 37 -51.24 91.32 5.10
CA ASN A 37 -51.93 90.15 4.54
C ASN A 37 -50.88 89.06 4.24
N ALA A 38 -51.26 87.79 4.42
CA ALA A 38 -50.33 86.66 4.34
C ALA A 38 -49.63 86.55 2.97
N THR A 39 -50.23 87.06 1.90
CA THR A 39 -49.64 87.05 0.56
C THR A 39 -48.54 88.09 0.44
N THR A 40 -48.81 89.34 0.83
CA THR A 40 -47.83 90.44 0.82
C THR A 40 -46.63 90.13 1.74
N ALA A 41 -46.87 89.58 2.94
CA ALA A 41 -45.80 89.19 3.85
C ALA A 41 -44.88 88.09 3.27
N ARG A 42 -45.45 87.07 2.60
CA ARG A 42 -44.64 86.01 1.95
C ARG A 42 -43.79 86.55 0.81
N THR A 43 -44.37 87.41 -0.03
CA THR A 43 -43.66 88.05 -1.16
C THR A 43 -42.48 88.90 -0.67
N ASN A 44 -42.68 89.73 0.36
CA ASN A 44 -41.62 90.60 0.87
C ASN A 44 -40.44 89.83 1.51
N LEU A 45 -40.69 88.65 2.09
CA LEU A 45 -39.66 87.81 2.71
C LEU A 45 -39.11 86.73 1.77
N ASN A 46 -39.53 86.68 0.50
CA ASN A 46 -39.18 85.61 -0.46
C ASN A 46 -39.45 84.19 0.09
N LEU A 47 -40.54 84.01 0.83
CA LEU A 47 -40.92 82.72 1.40
C LEU A 47 -41.93 82.01 0.49
N TYR A 48 -41.66 80.75 0.15
CA TYR A 48 -42.62 79.90 -0.53
C TYR A 48 -43.84 79.61 0.36
N SER A 49 -45.02 79.49 -0.25
CA SER A 49 -46.19 78.93 0.41
C SER A 49 -45.98 77.44 0.68
N LYS A 50 -46.74 76.90 1.64
CA LYS A 50 -46.76 75.46 1.93
C LYS A 50 -47.02 74.63 0.67
N THR A 51 -47.96 75.06 -0.17
CA THR A 51 -48.31 74.38 -1.43
C THR A 51 -47.15 74.33 -2.42
N GLU A 52 -46.39 75.43 -2.54
CA GLU A 52 -45.22 75.49 -3.44
C GLU A 52 -44.08 74.61 -2.94
N VAL A 53 -43.82 74.61 -1.62
CA VAL A 53 -42.82 73.71 -1.02
C VAL A 53 -43.22 72.25 -1.19
N ASP A 54 -44.48 71.90 -0.91
CA ASP A 54 -44.97 70.54 -1.04
C ASP A 54 -44.85 70.05 -2.50
N THR A 55 -45.15 70.92 -3.49
CA THR A 55 -44.97 70.62 -4.92
C THR A 55 -43.50 70.42 -5.30
N LEU A 56 -42.61 71.28 -4.82
CA LEU A 56 -41.17 71.18 -5.08
C LEU A 56 -40.57 69.88 -4.50
N VAL A 57 -40.99 69.50 -3.29
CA VAL A 57 -40.55 68.29 -2.59
C VAL A 57 -41.07 67.03 -3.30
N LEU A 58 -42.33 67.03 -3.78
CA LEU A 58 -42.88 65.95 -4.60
C LEU A 58 -42.09 65.77 -5.90
N GLY A 59 -41.80 66.85 -6.62
CA GLY A 59 -40.98 66.80 -7.84
C GLY A 59 -39.51 66.43 -7.60
N ALA A 60 -39.02 66.48 -6.36
CA ALA A 60 -37.66 66.05 -6.00
C ALA A 60 -37.54 64.56 -5.62
N ARG A 61 -38.67 63.82 -5.53
CA ARG A 61 -38.62 62.38 -5.25
C ARG A 61 -38.30 61.62 -6.52
N ASN A 62 -37.22 60.83 -6.50
CA ASN A 62 -36.80 59.99 -7.63
C ASN A 62 -37.36 58.55 -7.56
N ALA A 63 -38.23 58.27 -6.59
CA ALA A 63 -38.79 56.96 -6.34
C ALA A 63 -40.27 57.07 -5.91
N PHE A 64 -41.13 56.36 -6.64
CA PHE A 64 -42.55 56.25 -6.39
C PHE A 64 -42.90 54.78 -6.11
N ASN A 65 -43.90 54.58 -5.26
CA ASN A 65 -44.51 53.27 -5.04
C ASN A 65 -46.02 53.39 -5.25
N VAL A 66 -46.60 52.50 -6.06
CA VAL A 66 -48.02 52.49 -6.42
C VAL A 66 -48.57 51.07 -6.35
N ALA A 67 -49.87 50.95 -6.11
CA ALA A 67 -50.53 49.65 -6.00
C ALA A 67 -50.51 48.89 -7.32
N ASP A 68 -50.84 49.57 -8.42
CA ASP A 68 -51.03 48.93 -9.73
C ASP A 68 -50.63 49.83 -10.90
N ASN A 69 -50.80 49.32 -12.12
CA ASN A 69 -50.55 50.08 -13.35
C ASN A 69 -51.42 51.35 -13.48
N ALA A 70 -52.63 51.37 -12.90
CA ALA A 70 -53.49 52.55 -12.91
C ALA A 70 -52.93 53.64 -11.98
N GLY A 71 -52.42 53.25 -10.80
CA GLY A 71 -51.69 54.12 -9.90
C GLY A 71 -50.43 54.70 -10.55
N LYS A 72 -49.67 53.88 -11.31
CA LYS A 72 -48.51 54.33 -12.09
C LYS A 72 -48.88 55.43 -13.09
N THR A 73 -49.94 55.23 -13.87
CA THR A 73 -50.40 56.21 -14.87
C THR A 73 -51.09 57.42 -14.23
N ALA A 74 -51.48 57.39 -12.96
CA ALA A 74 -52.02 58.54 -12.27
C ALA A 74 -50.94 59.50 -11.71
N LEU A 75 -49.67 59.09 -11.64
CA LEU A 75 -48.58 59.88 -11.01
C LEU A 75 -48.31 61.20 -11.73
N THR A 76 -48.32 62.33 -11.02
CA THR A 76 -48.00 63.65 -11.58
C THR A 76 -46.62 64.14 -11.16
N GLY A 77 -46.04 65.07 -11.91
CA GLY A 77 -44.76 65.71 -11.55
C GLY A 77 -43.53 64.81 -11.75
N LEU A 78 -43.64 63.78 -12.60
CA LEU A 78 -42.55 62.86 -12.93
C LEU A 78 -41.43 63.55 -13.71
N LYS A 79 -40.22 63.05 -13.52
CA LYS A 79 -39.02 63.33 -14.30
C LYS A 79 -38.59 62.10 -15.08
N VAL A 80 -37.91 62.32 -16.20
CA VAL A 80 -37.19 61.23 -16.89
C VAL A 80 -36.18 60.65 -15.91
N THR A 81 -36.04 59.32 -15.90
CA THR A 81 -35.25 58.51 -14.96
C THR A 81 -35.87 58.23 -13.58
N ASP A 82 -37.04 58.80 -13.27
CA ASP A 82 -37.75 58.41 -12.06
C ASP A 82 -38.09 56.92 -12.07
N ARG A 83 -37.97 56.30 -10.90
CA ARG A 83 -38.29 54.88 -10.72
C ARG A 83 -39.66 54.76 -10.09
N VAL A 84 -40.50 53.91 -10.68
CA VAL A 84 -41.82 53.59 -10.15
C VAL A 84 -41.88 52.11 -9.84
N PHE A 85 -41.95 51.78 -8.57
CA PHE A 85 -42.26 50.44 -8.10
C PHE A 85 -43.78 50.26 -8.15
N VAL A 86 -44.23 49.21 -8.85
CA VAL A 86 -45.64 48.84 -8.97
C VAL A 86 -45.81 47.51 -8.25
N ASN A 87 -46.66 47.45 -7.23
CA ASN A 87 -46.85 46.23 -6.45
C ASN A 87 -47.51 45.10 -7.26
N ASP A 88 -48.44 45.45 -8.15
CA ASP A 88 -49.09 44.53 -9.09
C ASP A 88 -49.09 45.12 -10.50
N ASP A 89 -48.28 44.55 -11.39
CA ASP A 89 -48.14 45.04 -12.76
C ASP A 89 -49.11 44.39 -13.77
N GLY A 90 -50.16 43.73 -13.26
CA GLY A 90 -51.26 43.14 -14.03
C GLY A 90 -51.40 41.64 -13.87
N ASP A 91 -50.52 41.00 -13.11
CA ASP A 91 -50.45 39.54 -12.92
C ASP A 91 -50.27 39.13 -11.45
N THR A 92 -50.54 40.03 -10.49
CA THR A 92 -50.32 39.89 -9.05
C THR A 92 -48.85 39.92 -8.60
N LYS A 93 -47.92 40.29 -9.48
CA LYS A 93 -46.50 40.42 -9.16
C LYS A 93 -45.97 41.82 -9.32
N TRP A 94 -44.86 42.11 -8.65
CA TRP A 94 -44.27 43.44 -8.70
C TRP A 94 -43.46 43.66 -9.97
N ALA A 95 -43.38 44.92 -10.39
CA ALA A 95 -42.43 45.37 -11.40
C ALA A 95 -41.88 46.76 -11.11
N LEU A 96 -40.63 46.96 -11.54
CA LEU A 96 -39.95 48.25 -11.49
C LEU A 96 -39.94 48.88 -12.88
N TYR A 97 -40.46 50.08 -12.98
CA TYR A 97 -40.48 50.88 -14.20
C TYR A 97 -39.55 52.08 -14.06
N ILE A 98 -38.95 52.49 -15.17
CA ILE A 98 -38.25 53.77 -15.29
C ILE A 98 -39.03 54.67 -16.24
N VAL A 99 -39.20 55.94 -15.88
CA VAL A 99 -39.81 56.95 -16.76
C VAL A 99 -38.84 57.28 -17.88
N THR A 100 -39.25 57.06 -19.13
CA THR A 100 -38.43 57.30 -20.33
C THR A 100 -38.78 58.61 -21.04
N ALA A 101 -40.00 59.12 -20.88
CA ALA A 101 -40.41 60.44 -21.35
C ALA A 101 -41.55 60.99 -20.48
N VAL A 102 -41.63 62.31 -20.36
CA VAL A 102 -42.67 63.02 -19.60
C VAL A 102 -43.46 63.89 -20.57
N THR A 103 -44.78 63.85 -20.49
CA THR A 103 -45.64 64.76 -21.27
C THR A 103 -46.64 65.41 -20.33
N THR A 104 -46.63 66.75 -20.30
CA THR A 104 -47.53 67.66 -19.55
C THR A 104 -47.72 67.43 -18.04
N GLY A 105 -46.88 66.62 -17.40
CA GLY A 105 -46.81 66.53 -15.93
C GLY A 105 -47.86 65.61 -15.29
N THR A 106 -48.66 64.89 -16.07
CA THR A 106 -49.57 63.82 -15.62
C THR A 106 -49.10 62.47 -16.14
N GLY A 107 -49.11 61.44 -15.30
CA GLY A 107 -48.51 60.13 -15.59
C GLY A 107 -49.15 59.38 -16.75
N ALA A 108 -50.39 59.75 -17.11
CA ALA A 108 -51.19 59.10 -18.13
C ALA A 108 -50.61 59.31 -19.54
N THR A 109 -49.79 60.35 -19.69
CA THR A 109 -49.12 60.71 -20.94
C THR A 109 -47.61 60.44 -20.90
N SER A 110 -47.04 60.14 -19.73
CA SER A 110 -45.63 59.73 -19.59
C SER A 110 -45.41 58.30 -20.11
N THR A 111 -44.21 58.03 -20.65
CA THR A 111 -43.83 56.68 -21.10
C THR A 111 -42.94 55.99 -20.06
N PHE A 112 -43.17 54.70 -19.86
CA PHE A 112 -42.47 53.88 -18.88
C PHE A 112 -41.82 52.68 -19.56
N LYS A 113 -40.60 52.33 -19.14
CA LYS A 113 -39.94 51.07 -19.51
C LYS A 113 -39.86 50.18 -18.29
N LYS A 114 -40.38 48.95 -18.38
CA LYS A 114 -40.16 47.91 -17.37
C LYS A 114 -38.68 47.52 -17.39
N ILE A 115 -38.03 47.55 -16.24
CA ILE A 115 -36.60 47.24 -16.08
C ILE A 115 -36.34 46.05 -15.17
N ALA A 116 -37.31 45.67 -14.34
CA ALA A 116 -37.32 44.44 -13.59
C ALA A 116 -38.77 44.03 -13.32
N ASP A 117 -39.04 42.74 -13.27
CA ASP A 117 -40.24 42.16 -12.69
C ASP A 117 -39.90 40.90 -11.88
N GLU A 118 -40.83 40.51 -11.03
CA GLU A 118 -40.70 39.32 -10.20
C GLU A 118 -40.59 38.04 -11.03
N ASP A 119 -41.26 37.96 -12.17
CA ASP A 119 -41.24 36.79 -13.05
C ASP A 119 -39.86 36.54 -13.65
N LEU A 120 -39.23 37.58 -14.20
CA LEU A 120 -37.90 37.49 -14.77
C LEU A 120 -36.88 37.15 -13.68
N PHE A 121 -37.03 37.73 -12.48
CA PHE A 121 -36.17 37.44 -11.35
C PHE A 121 -36.32 35.99 -10.85
N THR A 122 -37.55 35.51 -10.71
CA THR A 122 -37.88 34.15 -10.27
C THR A 122 -37.43 33.10 -11.28
N ASN A 123 -37.65 33.35 -12.58
CA ASN A 123 -37.19 32.46 -13.63
C ASN A 123 -35.65 32.37 -13.67
N ALA A 124 -34.95 33.50 -13.53
CA ALA A 124 -33.48 33.53 -13.48
C ALA A 124 -32.90 32.79 -12.27
N LEU A 125 -33.63 32.75 -11.14
CA LEU A 125 -33.25 32.02 -9.92
C LEU A 125 -33.88 30.63 -9.81
N SER A 126 -34.63 30.18 -10.81
CA SER A 126 -35.25 28.86 -10.77
C SER A 126 -34.20 27.76 -10.68
N ALA A 127 -34.53 26.65 -10.02
CA ALA A 127 -33.63 25.51 -9.92
C ALA A 127 -33.19 25.01 -11.32
N ALA A 128 -34.07 25.12 -12.32
CA ALA A 128 -33.76 24.78 -13.70
C ALA A 128 -32.73 25.73 -14.33
N ALA A 129 -32.88 27.04 -14.16
CA ALA A 129 -31.92 28.03 -14.65
C ALA A 129 -30.57 27.91 -13.95
N VAL A 130 -30.56 27.76 -12.61
CA VAL A 130 -29.34 27.55 -11.83
C VAL A 130 -28.63 26.27 -12.25
N LYS A 131 -29.37 25.17 -12.43
CA LYS A 131 -28.83 23.90 -12.94
C LYS A 131 -28.25 24.07 -14.34
N ALA A 132 -28.96 24.71 -15.26
CA ALA A 132 -28.48 24.93 -16.63
C ALA A 132 -27.20 25.77 -16.64
N SER A 133 -27.12 26.86 -15.87
CA SER A 133 -25.88 27.64 -15.73
C SER A 133 -24.74 26.82 -15.12
N TYR A 134 -25.02 26.03 -14.09
CA TYR A 134 -24.04 25.16 -13.43
C TYR A 134 -23.48 24.08 -14.39
N GLU A 135 -24.36 23.40 -15.13
CA GLU A 135 -23.99 22.35 -16.10
C GLU A 135 -23.34 22.93 -17.36
N SER A 136 -23.64 24.18 -17.74
CA SER A 136 -22.97 24.87 -18.85
C SER A 136 -21.52 25.23 -18.56
N ASN A 137 -21.13 25.25 -17.27
CA ASN A 137 -19.75 25.47 -16.87
C ASN A 137 -18.95 24.16 -16.98
N ALA A 138 -18.04 24.13 -17.95
CA ALA A 138 -17.21 22.98 -18.32
C ALA A 138 -16.46 22.34 -17.13
N ASP A 139 -16.12 23.13 -16.10
CA ASP A 139 -15.28 22.67 -14.98
C ASP A 139 -16.08 22.10 -13.80
N THR A 140 -17.41 22.23 -13.79
CA THR A 140 -18.18 21.99 -12.56
C THR A 140 -18.58 20.53 -12.34
N TYR A 141 -18.51 19.69 -13.37
CA TYR A 141 -18.66 18.22 -13.25
C TYR A 141 -17.99 17.50 -14.43
N ALA A 142 -16.73 17.79 -14.74
CA ALA A 142 -16.02 17.05 -15.78
C ALA A 142 -15.65 15.62 -15.32
N PHE A 143 -16.65 14.76 -15.12
CA PHE A 143 -16.47 13.32 -15.26
C PHE A 143 -16.22 13.04 -16.75
N SER A 144 -15.00 13.32 -17.16
CA SER A 144 -14.58 13.21 -18.56
C SER A 144 -14.75 11.77 -19.05
N GLY A 145 -14.87 11.60 -20.36
CA GLY A 145 -14.83 10.28 -21.00
C GLY A 145 -13.58 9.47 -20.62
N LEU A 146 -12.51 10.12 -20.16
CA LEU A 146 -11.31 9.47 -19.64
C LEU A 146 -11.56 8.79 -18.29
N TYR A 147 -12.27 9.46 -17.37
CA TYR A 147 -12.65 8.87 -16.09
C TYR A 147 -13.72 7.77 -16.28
N LYS A 148 -14.68 7.99 -17.19
CA LYS A 148 -15.63 6.95 -17.60
C LYS A 148 -14.91 5.74 -18.19
N GLY A 149 -13.97 5.95 -19.12
CA GLY A 149 -13.21 4.86 -19.73
C GLY A 149 -12.33 4.08 -18.74
N LYS A 150 -11.83 4.74 -17.68
CA LYS A 150 -11.17 4.04 -16.56
C LYS A 150 -12.15 3.19 -15.75
N LEU A 151 -13.36 3.68 -15.52
CA LEU A 151 -14.40 2.96 -14.79
C LEU A 151 -15.04 1.83 -15.61
N ASP A 152 -15.23 2.02 -16.92
CA ASP A 152 -15.79 1.02 -17.84
C ASP A 152 -14.92 -0.24 -17.96
N LYS A 153 -13.60 -0.11 -17.72
CA LYS A 153 -12.69 -1.26 -17.60
C LYS A 153 -12.92 -2.10 -16.35
N ILE A 154 -13.63 -1.55 -15.37
CA ILE A 154 -14.05 -2.26 -14.16
C ILE A 154 -15.47 -2.76 -14.44
N THR A 155 -15.60 -4.02 -14.85
CA THR A 155 -16.91 -4.65 -15.00
C THR A 155 -17.46 -4.95 -13.61
N ILE A 156 -18.32 -4.08 -13.10
CA ILE A 156 -18.93 -4.19 -11.77
C ILE A 156 -20.35 -4.74 -11.93
N ALA A 157 -20.57 -6.02 -11.61
CA ALA A 157 -21.92 -6.61 -11.59
C ALA A 157 -22.72 -6.21 -10.32
N ALA A 158 -22.01 -5.81 -9.25
CA ALA A 158 -22.53 -5.32 -7.98
C ALA A 158 -21.46 -4.50 -7.26
N ASN A 159 -21.84 -3.59 -6.35
CA ASN A 159 -20.90 -2.76 -5.59
C ASN A 159 -19.71 -3.56 -5.05
N ILE A 160 -18.48 -3.08 -5.32
CA ILE A 160 -17.24 -3.72 -4.87
C ILE A 160 -16.71 -2.99 -3.64
N ASP A 161 -16.43 -3.75 -2.59
CA ASP A 161 -15.65 -3.29 -1.44
C ASP A 161 -14.15 -3.36 -1.78
N LEU A 162 -13.56 -2.22 -2.12
CA LEU A 162 -12.14 -2.12 -2.48
C LEU A 162 -11.21 -2.43 -1.30
N ASP A 163 -11.65 -2.19 -0.06
CA ASP A 163 -10.85 -2.48 1.13
C ASP A 163 -10.76 -3.99 1.35
N ALA A 164 -11.86 -4.71 1.14
CA ALA A 164 -11.87 -6.17 1.16
C ALA A 164 -10.96 -6.77 0.07
N VAL A 165 -11.01 -6.23 -1.16
CA VAL A 165 -10.13 -6.70 -2.25
C VAL A 165 -8.65 -6.50 -1.90
N LYS A 166 -8.31 -5.33 -1.36
CA LYS A 166 -6.93 -5.02 -0.93
C LYS A 166 -6.49 -5.93 0.21
N ALA A 167 -7.36 -6.19 1.19
CA ALA A 167 -7.07 -7.10 2.29
C ALA A 167 -6.79 -8.51 1.78
N ASN A 168 -7.67 -9.05 0.91
CA ASN A 168 -7.50 -10.38 0.31
C ASN A 168 -6.21 -10.49 -0.50
N ALA A 169 -5.89 -9.49 -1.33
CA ALA A 169 -4.65 -9.46 -2.09
C ALA A 169 -3.41 -9.45 -1.18
N SER A 170 -3.46 -8.69 -0.08
CA SER A 170 -2.38 -8.62 0.90
C SER A 170 -2.19 -9.97 1.63
N SER A 171 -3.28 -10.62 2.03
CA SER A 171 -3.26 -11.95 2.63
C SER A 171 -2.72 -13.01 1.66
N ALA A 172 -3.13 -12.97 0.39
CA ALA A 172 -2.62 -13.89 -0.64
C ALA A 172 -1.10 -13.71 -0.84
N LEU A 173 -0.61 -12.47 -0.85
CA LEU A 173 0.82 -12.17 -0.97
C LEU A 173 1.62 -12.69 0.25
N ALA A 174 1.09 -12.52 1.47
CA ALA A 174 1.71 -13.05 2.68
C ALA A 174 1.76 -14.59 2.70
N ASN A 175 0.69 -15.24 2.25
CA ASN A 175 0.64 -16.70 2.11
C ASN A 175 1.65 -17.19 1.07
N ALA A 176 1.77 -16.51 -0.06
CA ALA A 176 2.75 -16.84 -1.10
C ALA A 176 4.19 -16.69 -0.59
N ALA A 177 4.49 -15.63 0.17
CA ALA A 177 5.81 -15.45 0.80
C ALA A 177 6.13 -16.59 1.78
N THR A 178 5.16 -17.00 2.59
CA THR A 178 5.31 -18.13 3.53
C THR A 178 5.56 -19.46 2.80
N ALA A 179 4.82 -19.70 1.71
CA ALA A 179 5.00 -20.88 0.86
C ALA A 179 6.40 -20.90 0.22
N GLN A 180 6.90 -19.76 -0.27
CA GLN A 180 8.23 -19.66 -0.83
C GLN A 180 9.32 -19.96 0.21
N THR A 181 9.20 -19.43 1.43
CA THR A 181 10.13 -19.74 2.52
C THR A 181 10.12 -21.22 2.84
N THR A 182 8.94 -21.84 2.93
CA THR A 182 8.80 -23.28 3.19
C THR A 182 9.46 -24.12 2.09
N ALA A 183 9.25 -23.76 0.83
CA ALA A 183 9.88 -24.43 -0.31
C ALA A 183 11.41 -24.32 -0.28
N ASN A 184 11.94 -23.14 0.05
CA ASN A 184 13.38 -22.93 0.18
C ASN A 184 13.98 -23.79 1.30
N THR A 185 13.33 -23.85 2.47
CA THR A 185 13.75 -24.71 3.59
C THR A 185 13.73 -26.18 3.19
N ALA A 186 12.69 -26.64 2.50
CA ALA A 186 12.61 -28.02 2.00
C ALA A 186 13.75 -28.34 1.01
N ASN A 187 14.08 -27.40 0.12
CA ASN A 187 15.18 -27.57 -0.83
C ASN A 187 16.55 -27.66 -0.13
N THR A 188 16.77 -26.84 0.91
CA THR A 188 17.99 -26.94 1.74
C THR A 188 18.07 -28.29 2.46
N ALA A 189 16.97 -28.77 3.04
CA ALA A 189 16.92 -30.07 3.71
C ALA A 189 17.18 -31.23 2.73
N ALA A 190 16.64 -31.16 1.51
CA ALA A 190 16.89 -32.14 0.45
C ALA A 190 18.37 -32.17 0.05
N GLY A 191 19.02 -31.00 -0.08
CA GLY A 191 20.45 -30.91 -0.34
C GLY A 191 21.30 -31.57 0.76
N ALA A 192 20.97 -31.33 2.03
CA ALA A 192 21.67 -31.95 3.16
C ALA A 192 21.48 -33.48 3.21
N ALA A 193 20.28 -33.96 2.89
CA ALA A 193 20.01 -35.39 2.78
C ALA A 193 20.82 -36.05 1.65
N GLN A 194 20.92 -35.39 0.50
CA GLN A 194 21.72 -35.87 -0.63
C GLN A 194 23.21 -35.96 -0.28
N THR A 195 23.78 -34.96 0.38
CA THR A 195 25.16 -35.00 0.86
C THR A 195 25.38 -36.16 1.83
N SER A 196 24.45 -36.38 2.76
CA SER A 196 24.54 -37.48 3.73
C SER A 196 24.51 -38.85 3.04
N ALA A 197 23.65 -39.01 2.02
CA ALA A 197 23.58 -40.24 1.22
C ALA A 197 24.88 -40.49 0.43
N ASN A 198 25.45 -39.45 -0.17
CA ASN A 198 26.73 -39.56 -0.87
C ASN A 198 27.86 -39.99 0.06
N ASN A 199 27.94 -39.41 1.26
CA ASN A 199 28.92 -39.78 2.27
C ASN A 199 28.77 -41.25 2.72
N ALA A 200 27.54 -41.71 2.90
CA ALA A 200 27.25 -43.12 3.22
C ALA A 200 27.71 -44.06 2.10
N ASN A 201 27.47 -43.72 0.83
CA ASN A 201 27.95 -44.49 -0.31
C ASN A 201 29.47 -44.55 -0.38
N THR A 202 30.17 -43.44 -0.12
CA THR A 202 31.63 -43.43 -0.06
C THR A 202 32.15 -44.32 1.06
N ALA A 203 31.57 -44.24 2.26
CA ALA A 203 31.95 -45.09 3.39
C ALA A 203 31.71 -46.58 3.08
N ALA A 204 30.60 -46.92 2.42
CA ALA A 204 30.30 -48.29 1.99
C ALA A 204 31.32 -48.81 0.97
N ALA A 205 31.72 -48.00 0.00
CA ALA A 205 32.75 -48.36 -0.98
C ALA A 205 34.12 -48.59 -0.32
N THR A 206 34.49 -47.75 0.65
CA THR A 206 35.71 -47.95 1.45
C THR A 206 35.63 -49.26 2.25
N ALA A 207 34.52 -49.53 2.93
CA ALA A 207 34.33 -50.77 3.68
C ALA A 207 34.42 -52.01 2.79
N GLN A 208 33.83 -51.98 1.58
CA GLN A 208 33.94 -53.05 0.60
C GLN A 208 35.39 -53.31 0.18
N THR A 209 36.15 -52.24 -0.06
CA THR A 209 37.58 -52.34 -0.40
C THR A 209 38.38 -52.99 0.73
N THR A 210 38.14 -52.58 1.98
CA THR A 210 38.77 -53.20 3.16
C THR A 210 38.41 -54.68 3.28
N ALA A 211 37.16 -55.05 3.05
CA ALA A 211 36.73 -56.44 3.08
C ALA A 211 37.41 -57.29 2.00
N ASN A 212 37.53 -56.78 0.77
CA ASN A 212 38.23 -57.45 -0.32
C ASN A 212 39.72 -57.66 -0.02
N ASN A 213 40.37 -56.65 0.57
CA ASN A 213 41.76 -56.76 1.00
C ASN A 213 41.93 -57.80 2.11
N ALA A 214 41.02 -57.82 3.09
CA ALA A 214 41.02 -58.83 4.15
C ALA A 214 40.82 -60.24 3.60
N ALA A 215 39.89 -60.44 2.66
CA ALA A 215 39.68 -61.73 1.99
C ALA A 215 40.92 -62.19 1.22
N THR A 216 41.59 -61.27 0.51
CA THR A 216 42.84 -61.55 -0.20
C THR A 216 43.95 -61.95 0.77
N ALA A 217 44.10 -61.23 1.88
CA ALA A 217 45.09 -61.54 2.91
C ALA A 217 44.80 -62.92 3.57
N ALA A 218 43.53 -63.23 3.83
CA ALA A 218 43.12 -64.52 4.37
C ALA A 218 43.45 -65.68 3.40
N ALA A 219 43.17 -65.52 2.10
CA ALA A 219 43.51 -66.51 1.08
C ALA A 219 45.03 -66.74 0.98
N ALA A 220 45.83 -65.67 1.07
CA ALA A 220 47.29 -65.77 1.09
C ALA A 220 47.82 -66.49 2.34
N ALA A 221 47.24 -66.20 3.51
CA ALA A 221 47.56 -66.90 4.75
C ALA A 221 47.22 -68.39 4.67
N GLN A 222 46.06 -68.75 4.12
CA GLN A 222 45.65 -70.14 3.92
C GLN A 222 46.61 -70.87 2.97
N THR A 223 46.97 -70.26 1.84
CA THR A 223 47.94 -70.83 0.89
C THR A 223 49.29 -71.10 1.56
N THR A 224 49.74 -70.17 2.40
CA THR A 224 50.98 -70.32 3.17
C THR A 224 50.89 -71.47 4.19
N ALA A 225 49.74 -71.62 4.85
CA ALA A 225 49.51 -72.71 5.81
C ALA A 225 49.51 -74.07 5.12
N ASN A 226 48.78 -74.21 4.00
CA ASN A 226 48.75 -75.44 3.22
C ASN A 226 50.15 -75.83 2.72
N GLY A 227 50.94 -74.88 2.23
CA GLY A 227 52.32 -75.14 1.81
C GLY A 227 53.24 -75.59 2.95
N LYS A 228 52.96 -75.20 4.20
CA LYS A 228 53.68 -75.73 5.37
C LYS A 228 53.23 -77.14 5.73
N GLU A 229 51.94 -77.45 5.67
CA GLU A 229 51.43 -78.82 5.91
C GLU A 229 52.12 -79.83 4.99
N ASP A 230 52.19 -79.52 3.69
CA ASP A 230 52.90 -80.35 2.72
C ASP A 230 54.38 -80.54 3.08
N ALA A 231 55.02 -79.57 3.73
CA ALA A 231 56.41 -79.67 4.14
C ALA A 231 56.64 -80.67 5.30
N PHE A 232 55.62 -80.96 6.12
CA PHE A 232 55.75 -81.81 7.31
C PHE A 232 55.31 -83.26 7.11
N VAL A 233 54.99 -83.68 5.89
CA VAL A 233 54.66 -85.08 5.59
C VAL A 233 55.88 -85.98 5.86
N GLN A 234 55.69 -87.01 6.69
CA GLN A 234 56.75 -87.90 7.16
C GLN A 234 56.41 -89.36 6.87
N ALA A 235 57.41 -90.13 6.43
CA ALA A 235 57.36 -91.58 6.32
C ALA A 235 58.32 -92.20 7.33
N THR A 236 57.99 -93.41 7.76
CA THR A 236 58.94 -94.32 8.41
C THR A 236 58.92 -95.63 7.66
N GLU A 237 60.08 -96.05 7.16
CA GLU A 237 60.26 -97.30 6.41
C GLU A 237 61.13 -98.26 7.21
N ALA A 238 60.77 -99.54 7.18
CA ALA A 238 61.52 -100.62 7.83
C ALA A 238 62.27 -101.44 6.78
N PHE A 239 63.54 -101.73 7.05
CA PHE A 239 64.42 -102.54 6.22
C PHE A 239 64.96 -103.69 7.06
N THR A 240 64.83 -104.90 6.53
CA THR A 240 65.34 -106.15 7.14
C THR A 240 66.11 -106.93 6.08
N GLY A 241 66.84 -107.98 6.48
CA GLY A 241 67.55 -108.84 5.53
C GLY A 241 68.82 -108.21 4.95
N LEU A 242 69.34 -107.14 5.57
CA LEU A 242 70.63 -106.54 5.19
C LEU A 242 71.76 -107.30 5.88
N ASN A 243 72.93 -107.36 5.24
CA ASN A 243 74.13 -107.91 5.86
C ASN A 243 75.29 -106.97 5.55
N SER A 244 75.98 -106.49 6.60
CA SER A 244 77.10 -105.57 6.42
C SER A 244 78.17 -105.75 7.50
N PRO A 245 79.46 -105.78 7.13
CA PRO A 245 80.56 -105.74 8.09
C PRO A 245 80.60 -104.42 8.88
N ILE A 246 81.27 -104.46 10.03
CA ILE A 246 81.51 -103.27 10.86
C ILE A 246 82.10 -102.09 10.06
N ASN A 247 81.65 -100.87 10.35
CA ASN A 247 82.18 -99.63 9.78
C ASN A 247 82.20 -99.58 8.24
N THR A 248 81.27 -100.28 7.58
CA THR A 248 81.05 -100.21 6.14
C THR A 248 79.79 -99.41 5.83
N ASP A 249 79.78 -98.68 4.72
CA ASP A 249 78.63 -97.91 4.27
C ASP A 249 77.51 -98.85 3.80
N ILE A 250 76.32 -98.64 4.34
CA ILE A 250 75.10 -99.36 4.00
C ILE A 250 74.18 -98.39 3.29
N SER A 251 73.78 -98.71 2.07
CA SER A 251 72.89 -97.87 1.27
C SER A 251 71.55 -98.57 1.08
N VAL A 252 70.47 -97.87 1.39
CA VAL A 252 69.09 -98.31 1.13
C VAL A 252 68.35 -97.26 0.30
N THR A 253 67.36 -97.71 -0.46
CA THR A 253 66.50 -96.88 -1.29
C THR A 253 65.13 -96.77 -0.64
N LEU A 254 64.69 -95.54 -0.39
CA LEU A 254 63.39 -95.20 0.18
C LEU A 254 62.30 -95.15 -0.88
N GLY A 255 61.04 -95.28 -0.45
CA GLY A 255 59.85 -95.19 -1.30
C GLY A 255 59.59 -93.80 -1.88
N HIS A 256 60.10 -92.74 -1.24
CA HIS A 256 59.95 -91.36 -1.68
C HIS A 256 61.28 -90.59 -1.65
N ASN A 257 61.34 -89.51 -2.43
CA ASN A 257 62.49 -88.60 -2.41
C ASN A 257 62.48 -87.81 -1.09
N ILE A 258 63.66 -87.66 -0.50
CA ILE A 258 63.87 -86.97 0.77
C ILE A 258 63.67 -85.47 0.57
N LYS A 259 62.81 -84.88 1.38
CA LYS A 259 62.51 -83.45 1.30
C LYS A 259 63.68 -82.58 1.76
N THR A 260 63.95 -81.51 1.02
CA THR A 260 64.97 -80.52 1.38
C THR A 260 64.66 -79.84 2.71
N GLY A 261 65.68 -79.63 3.54
CA GLY A 261 65.56 -78.90 4.81
C GLY A 261 65.16 -79.75 6.02
N PHE A 262 64.90 -81.05 5.83
CA PHE A 262 64.56 -81.99 6.91
C PHE A 262 65.68 -83.01 7.13
N VAL A 263 65.82 -83.47 8.37
CA VAL A 263 66.81 -84.47 8.75
C VAL A 263 66.23 -85.87 8.58
N THR A 264 66.96 -86.75 7.91
CA THR A 264 66.67 -88.19 7.88
C THR A 264 67.29 -88.87 9.08
N MET A 265 66.51 -89.69 9.79
CA MET A 265 66.96 -90.43 10.97
C MET A 265 66.96 -91.92 10.67
N VAL A 266 68.05 -92.60 11.01
CA VAL A 266 68.19 -94.06 10.87
C VAL A 266 68.34 -94.66 12.26
N PHE A 267 67.55 -95.68 12.55
CA PHE A 267 67.60 -96.46 13.78
C PHE A 267 67.84 -97.92 13.42
N VAL A 268 68.77 -98.57 14.10
CA VAL A 268 69.04 -100.00 13.95
C VAL A 268 68.76 -100.66 15.30
N ASN A 269 67.79 -101.57 15.35
CA ASN A 269 67.27 -102.16 16.59
C ASN A 269 66.93 -101.11 17.66
N GLY A 270 66.38 -99.97 17.22
CA GLY A 270 66.03 -98.84 18.09
C GLY A 270 67.19 -97.90 18.47
N LEU A 271 68.45 -98.22 18.11
CA LEU A 271 69.59 -97.33 18.33
C LEU A 271 69.85 -96.42 17.13
N ARG A 272 69.88 -95.11 17.36
CA ARG A 272 70.12 -94.12 16.29
C ARG A 272 71.54 -94.23 15.73
N ALA A 273 71.65 -94.42 14.41
CA ALA A 273 72.92 -94.32 13.70
C ALA A 273 73.44 -92.88 13.68
N LYS A 274 74.75 -92.71 13.91
CA LYS A 274 75.38 -91.37 13.99
C LYS A 274 75.92 -90.90 12.64
N THR A 275 76.33 -91.82 11.79
CA THR A 275 76.85 -91.51 10.45
C THR A 275 75.76 -91.82 9.45
N VAL A 276 75.03 -90.79 9.03
CA VAL A 276 73.96 -90.87 8.04
C VAL A 276 74.21 -89.79 6.99
N THR A 277 74.24 -90.20 5.73
CA THR A 277 74.33 -89.35 4.55
C THR A 277 73.05 -89.55 3.74
N ALA A 278 72.29 -88.48 3.59
CA ALA A 278 71.05 -88.45 2.84
C ALA A 278 71.04 -87.18 1.98
N LEU A 279 70.81 -87.33 0.69
CA LEU A 279 70.77 -86.19 -0.24
C LEU A 279 69.33 -85.72 -0.41
N ALA A 280 69.08 -84.44 -0.16
CA ALA A 280 67.81 -83.81 -0.46
C ALA A 280 67.47 -83.92 -1.96
N GLY A 281 66.23 -84.30 -2.26
CA GLY A 281 65.74 -84.57 -3.62
C GLY A 281 66.10 -85.95 -4.17
N GLY A 282 66.98 -86.72 -3.52
CA GLY A 282 67.23 -88.13 -3.80
C GLY A 282 66.44 -89.04 -2.86
N ASN A 283 66.43 -90.34 -3.14
CA ASN A 283 65.75 -91.36 -2.31
C ASN A 283 66.72 -92.39 -1.71
N THR A 284 68.02 -92.13 -1.72
CA THR A 284 69.02 -93.04 -1.15
C THR A 284 69.53 -92.50 0.18
N VAL A 285 69.57 -93.38 1.17
CA VAL A 285 70.17 -93.11 2.48
C VAL A 285 71.34 -94.05 2.66
N THR A 286 72.51 -93.48 2.92
CA THR A 286 73.71 -94.22 3.28
C THR A 286 74.01 -94.01 4.75
N PHE A 287 74.23 -95.09 5.50
CA PHE A 287 74.57 -95.00 6.91
C PHE A 287 75.65 -96.00 7.30
N ARG A 288 76.29 -95.74 8.43
CA ARG A 288 77.37 -96.57 8.95
C ARG A 288 77.26 -96.75 10.46
N VAL A 289 77.44 -97.99 10.90
CA VAL A 289 77.39 -98.38 12.33
C VAL A 289 78.68 -99.09 12.77
N PRO A 290 79.08 -98.96 14.05
CA PRO A 290 80.30 -99.56 14.59
C PRO A 290 80.11 -101.02 15.02
N TYR A 291 79.15 -101.74 14.43
CA TYR A 291 78.87 -103.16 14.65
C TYR A 291 78.41 -103.82 13.35
N VAL A 292 78.33 -105.14 13.35
CA VAL A 292 77.86 -105.93 12.19
C VAL A 292 76.34 -105.78 12.08
N ILE A 293 75.83 -105.65 10.85
CA ILE A 293 74.39 -105.79 10.56
C ILE A 293 74.12 -107.20 10.08
N ASP A 294 73.13 -107.86 10.67
CA ASP A 294 72.63 -109.15 10.26
C ASP A 294 71.22 -109.08 9.64
N ALA A 295 70.82 -110.20 9.04
CA ALA A 295 69.57 -110.27 8.29
C ALA A 295 68.32 -110.14 9.18
N THR A 296 68.47 -110.30 10.50
CA THR A 296 67.39 -110.22 11.50
C THR A 296 67.29 -108.85 12.16
N ASP A 297 68.29 -107.99 11.99
CA ASP A 297 68.25 -106.61 12.47
C ASP A 297 67.11 -105.82 11.80
N ASP A 298 66.45 -104.98 12.60
CA ASP A 298 65.39 -104.08 12.15
C ASP A 298 65.94 -102.66 11.98
N ILE A 299 65.95 -102.17 10.74
CA ILE A 299 66.40 -100.82 10.41
C ILE A 299 65.18 -99.95 10.09
N LEU A 300 64.91 -98.98 10.95
CA LEU A 300 63.85 -97.99 10.76
C LEU A 300 64.44 -96.67 10.28
N ILE A 301 63.94 -96.17 9.16
CA ILE A 301 64.34 -94.87 8.61
C ILE A 301 63.14 -93.94 8.59
N THR A 302 63.23 -92.86 9.35
CA THR A 302 62.21 -91.80 9.40
C THR A 302 62.70 -90.58 8.65
N TYR A 303 61.90 -90.11 7.70
CA TYR A 303 62.25 -88.98 6.83
C TYR A 303 61.00 -88.23 6.38
N HIS A 304 61.18 -86.97 5.99
CA HIS A 304 60.12 -86.16 5.41
C HIS A 304 60.21 -86.24 3.88
N TYR A 305 59.06 -86.26 3.19
CA TYR A 305 58.97 -86.35 1.73
C TYR A 305 58.00 -85.31 1.15
#